data_AF-A0AA45MEY0-F1
#
_entry.id   AF-A0AA45MEY0-F1
#
_cell.length_a   1.000
_cell.length_b   1.000
_cell.length_c   1.000
_cell.angle_alpha   90.00
_cell.angle_beta   90.00
_cell.angle_gamma   90.00
#
_symmetry.space_group_name_H-M   'P 1'
#
loop_
_entity.id
_entity.type
_entity.pdbx_description
1 polymer ?
#
loop_
_entity_poly.entity_id
_entity_poly.type
_entity_poly.pdbx_seq_one_letter_code
_entity_poly.pdbx_strand_id
1 'polypeptide(L)'
;MLVRERYLIPAHGEDVEAVALGVSTLFALCETFAQPGLIFVPARRAMEDTTLAQVLSEQQIDLLMAGASVATPSGQAIALCFHLSCKTHRNSAVILALWACEDTIAELESQPQCKAMVVVPWLPDDIKNWKSQQSPIVFGRDN
;
A
#
# COMPACT_ATOMS: atom_id res chain seq x y z
N MET A 1 1.28 15.98 -17.79
CA MET A 1 0.60 14.79 -17.27
C MET A 1 1.60 14.09 -16.37
N LEU A 2 1.40 14.07 -15.05
CA LEU A 2 2.30 13.33 -14.17
C LEU A 2 2.08 11.84 -14.45
N VAL A 3 3.13 11.15 -14.87
CA VAL A 3 3.09 9.70 -15.06
C VAL A 3 3.16 9.08 -13.67
N ARG A 4 2.15 8.28 -13.30
CA ARG A 4 2.15 7.53 -12.05
C ARG A 4 3.01 6.27 -12.20
N GLU A 5 3.93 6.06 -11.28
CA GLU A 5 4.69 4.82 -11.15
C GLU A 5 3.84 3.74 -10.48
N ARG A 6 3.89 2.52 -11.02
CA ARG A 6 3.03 1.42 -10.58
C ARG A 6 3.87 0.19 -10.37
N TYR A 7 3.67 -0.43 -9.21
CA TYR A 7 4.40 -1.59 -8.76
C TYR A 7 3.43 -2.68 -8.34
N LEU A 8 3.69 -3.90 -8.76
CA LEU A 8 2.96 -5.09 -8.37
C LEU A 8 3.91 -6.03 -7.63
N ILE A 9 3.53 -6.44 -6.43
CA ILE A 9 4.21 -7.51 -5.71
C ILE A 9 3.23 -8.69 -5.70
N PRO A 10 3.49 -9.77 -6.47
CA PRO A 10 2.65 -10.96 -6.44
C PRO A 10 2.58 -11.54 -5.03
N ALA A 11 1.40 -11.97 -4.62
CA ALA A 11 1.15 -12.59 -3.32
C ALA A 11 -0.05 -13.54 -3.42
N HIS A 12 -0.12 -14.50 -2.52
CA HIS A 12 -1.25 -15.40 -2.36
C HIS A 12 -1.55 -15.63 -0.87
N GLY A 13 -2.69 -15.15 -0.39
CA GLY A 13 -3.08 -15.27 1.01
C GLY A 13 -2.12 -14.52 1.95
N GLU A 14 -1.75 -15.18 3.05
CA GLU A 14 -0.87 -14.64 4.09
C GLU A 14 0.61 -14.73 3.68
N ASP A 15 1.03 -13.86 2.77
CA ASP A 15 2.42 -13.78 2.29
C ASP A 15 3.21 -12.68 3.02
N VAL A 16 3.95 -13.09 4.07
CA VAL A 16 4.76 -12.17 4.89
C VAL A 16 5.87 -11.50 4.10
N GLU A 17 6.50 -12.22 3.18
CA GLU A 17 7.59 -11.69 2.38
C GLU A 17 7.07 -10.63 1.41
N ALA A 18 5.93 -10.87 0.76
CA ALA A 18 5.30 -9.90 -0.13
C ALA A 18 4.86 -8.64 0.61
N VAL A 19 4.28 -8.76 1.81
CA VAL A 19 3.89 -7.60 2.62
C VAL A 19 5.13 -6.82 3.07
N ALA A 20 6.20 -7.50 3.51
CA ALA A 20 7.46 -6.85 3.88
C ALA A 20 8.10 -6.10 2.70
N LEU A 21 8.06 -6.71 1.50
CA LEU A 21 8.53 -6.06 0.28
C LEU A 21 7.65 -4.85 -0.07
N GLY A 22 6.34 -4.93 0.14
CA GLY A 22 5.40 -3.82 -0.08
C GLY A 22 5.67 -2.63 0.83
N VAL A 23 5.86 -2.88 2.13
CA VAL A 23 6.17 -1.84 3.13
C VAL A 23 7.54 -1.21 2.85
N SER A 24 8.56 -2.01 2.57
CA SER A 24 9.90 -1.48 2.26
C SER A 24 9.91 -0.65 0.97
N THR A 25 9.18 -1.10 -0.07
CA THR A 25 9.01 -0.35 -1.33
C THR A 25 8.28 0.96 -1.09
N LEU A 26 7.19 0.96 -0.31
CA LEU A 26 6.49 2.18 0.10
C LEU A 26 7.45 3.19 0.75
N PHE A 27 8.25 2.72 1.70
CA PHE A 27 9.18 3.59 2.44
C PHE A 27 10.18 4.21 1.48
N ALA A 28 10.86 3.40 0.66
CA ALA A 28 11.84 3.87 -0.32
C ALA A 28 11.26 4.89 -1.31
N LEU A 29 10.02 4.69 -1.77
CA LEU A 29 9.33 5.63 -2.65
C LEU A 29 8.98 6.95 -1.92
N CYS A 30 8.56 6.89 -0.66
CA CYS A 30 8.31 8.09 0.15
C CYS A 30 9.58 8.92 0.31
N GLU A 31 10.74 8.28 0.51
CA GLU A 31 12.04 8.98 0.58
C GLU A 31 12.41 9.56 -0.79
N THR A 32 12.27 8.76 -1.85
CA THR A 32 12.61 9.15 -3.24
C THR A 32 11.82 10.37 -3.71
N PHE A 33 10.51 10.39 -3.42
CA PHE A 33 9.66 11.53 -3.78
C PHE A 33 9.69 12.66 -2.74
N ALA A 34 10.27 12.43 -1.56
CA ALA A 34 10.15 13.29 -0.39
C ALA A 34 8.68 13.68 -0.10
N GLN A 35 7.81 12.67 -0.04
CA GLN A 35 6.36 12.84 0.14
C GLN A 35 5.78 11.84 1.15
N PRO A 36 4.63 12.17 1.78
CA PRO A 36 3.95 11.25 2.68
C PRO A 36 3.36 10.04 1.95
N GLY A 37 3.31 8.93 2.67
CA GLY A 37 2.77 7.66 2.23
C GLY A 37 1.44 7.29 2.87
N LEU A 38 0.74 6.34 2.25
CA LEU A 38 -0.49 5.76 2.74
C LEU A 38 -0.42 4.24 2.62
N ILE A 39 -0.67 3.53 3.71
CA ILE A 39 -0.99 2.11 3.70
C ILE A 39 -2.52 2.00 3.66
N PHE A 40 -3.04 1.37 2.62
CA PHE A 40 -4.42 0.96 2.54
C PHE A 40 -4.54 -0.51 2.91
N VAL A 41 -5.49 -0.83 3.79
CA VAL A 41 -5.93 -2.21 4.07
C VAL A 41 -7.47 -2.27 3.99
N PRO A 42 -8.08 -3.38 3.54
CA PRO A 42 -9.52 -3.46 3.32
C PRO A 42 -10.34 -3.30 4.61
N ALA A 43 -9.84 -3.77 5.75
CA ALA A 43 -10.55 -3.73 7.03
C ALA A 43 -9.61 -3.51 8.21
N ARG A 44 -10.12 -2.89 9.27
CA ARG A 44 -9.37 -2.69 10.54
C ARG A 44 -8.90 -3.99 11.16
N ARG A 45 -9.72 -5.04 11.09
CA ARG A 45 -9.33 -6.40 11.54
C ARG A 45 -8.12 -6.95 10.78
N ALA A 46 -7.82 -6.43 9.59
CA ALA A 46 -6.64 -6.81 8.84
C ALA A 46 -5.33 -6.26 9.44
N MET A 47 -5.39 -5.57 10.58
CA MET A 47 -4.23 -5.10 11.35
C MET A 47 -3.97 -5.93 12.62
N GLU A 48 -4.99 -6.65 13.11
CA GLU A 48 -4.94 -7.45 14.34
C GLU A 48 -4.64 -8.91 13.94
N ASP A 49 -3.54 -9.49 14.43
CA ASP A 49 -3.06 -10.85 14.12
C ASP A 49 -2.76 -11.14 12.64
N THR A 50 -2.44 -10.12 11.83
CA THR A 50 -2.14 -10.30 10.40
C THR A 50 -0.65 -10.28 10.08
N THR A 51 -0.36 -10.68 8.84
CA THR A 51 0.93 -10.55 8.17
C THR A 51 1.56 -9.15 8.30
N LEU A 52 0.77 -8.07 8.32
CA LEU A 52 1.29 -6.70 8.47
C LEU A 52 1.82 -6.42 9.89
N ALA A 53 1.18 -7.00 10.91
CA ALA A 53 1.65 -6.90 12.29
C ALA A 53 2.95 -7.70 12.54
N GLN A 54 3.29 -8.63 11.66
CA GLN A 54 4.59 -9.33 11.68
C GLN A 54 5.72 -8.51 11.02
N VAL A 55 5.36 -7.51 10.21
CA VAL A 55 6.32 -6.68 9.46
C VAL A 55 6.62 -5.37 10.19
N LEU A 56 5.60 -4.77 10.81
CA LEU A 56 5.75 -3.54 11.60
C LEU A 56 5.95 -3.88 13.08
N SER A 57 6.58 -2.98 13.83
CA SER A 57 6.65 -3.13 15.28
C SER A 57 5.28 -2.92 15.93
N GLU A 58 5.04 -3.53 17.09
CA GLU A 58 3.81 -3.36 17.87
C GLU A 58 3.49 -1.87 18.10
N GLN A 59 4.51 -1.07 18.45
CA GLN A 59 4.37 0.38 18.62
C GLN A 59 3.91 1.10 17.34
N GLN A 60 4.39 0.68 16.17
CA GLN A 60 3.97 1.26 14.89
C GLN A 60 2.53 0.90 14.57
N ILE A 61 2.13 -0.35 14.81
CA ILE A 61 0.75 -0.80 14.65
C ILE A 61 -0.19 -0.01 15.55
N ASP A 62 0.14 0.16 16.83
CA ASP A 62 -0.66 0.93 17.79
C ASP A 62 -0.87 2.37 17.34
N LEU A 63 0.20 3.03 16.88
CA LEU A 63 0.12 4.40 16.34
C LEU A 63 -0.83 4.48 15.15
N LEU A 64 -0.65 3.58 14.18
CA LEU A 64 -1.48 3.55 12.97
C LEU A 64 -2.95 3.25 13.29
N MET A 65 -3.19 2.34 14.24
CA MET A 65 -4.54 1.97 14.70
C MET A 65 -5.23 3.08 15.50
N ALA A 66 -4.46 3.96 16.13
CA ALA A 66 -4.94 5.19 16.76
C ALA A 66 -5.21 6.32 15.75
N GLY A 67 -4.91 6.11 14.45
CA GLY A 67 -5.01 7.12 13.41
C GLY A 67 -3.84 8.11 13.37
N ALA A 68 -2.76 7.83 14.10
CA ALA A 68 -1.51 8.55 13.98
C ALA A 68 -0.69 8.04 12.78
N SER A 69 0.39 8.73 12.47
CA SER A 69 1.33 8.34 11.42
C SER A 69 2.62 7.81 12.01
N VAL A 70 3.25 6.88 11.29
CA VAL A 70 4.64 6.47 11.56
C VAL A 70 5.57 7.23 10.62
N ALA A 71 6.81 7.50 11.05
CA ALA A 71 7.78 8.19 10.21
C ALA A 71 8.71 7.20 9.51
N THR A 72 9.07 7.46 8.26
CA THR A 72 10.24 6.84 7.62
C THR A 72 11.52 7.28 8.33
N PRO A 73 12.66 6.58 8.17
CA PRO A 73 13.95 7.02 8.71
C PRO A 73 14.34 8.45 8.30
N SER A 74 13.88 8.88 7.14
CA SER A 74 14.05 10.21 6.54
C SER A 74 12.96 11.22 6.91
N GLY A 75 11.98 10.83 7.74
CA GLY A 75 11.00 11.73 8.36
C GLY A 75 9.67 11.92 7.60
N GLN A 76 9.39 11.16 6.54
CA GLN A 76 8.10 11.23 5.85
C GLN A 76 7.03 10.47 6.64
N ALA A 77 5.86 11.08 6.77
CA ALA A 77 4.73 10.48 7.46
C ALA A 77 4.08 9.40 6.60
N ILE A 78 3.84 8.23 7.20
CA ILE A 78 3.08 7.12 6.67
C ILE A 78 1.82 6.97 7.51
N ALA A 79 0.67 7.15 6.88
CA ALA A 79 -0.63 6.96 7.51
C ALA A 79 -1.25 5.62 7.12
N LEU A 80 -2.20 5.15 7.93
CA LEU A 80 -3.02 3.99 7.63
C LEU A 80 -4.43 4.43 7.24
N CYS A 81 -5.02 3.70 6.30
CA CYS A 81 -6.37 3.93 5.86
C CYS A 81 -7.11 2.62 5.61
N PHE A 82 -8.42 2.66 5.87
CA PHE A 82 -9.36 1.58 5.62
C PHE A 82 -10.34 1.96 4.51
N HIS A 83 -11.06 0.99 3.95
CA HIS A 83 -12.03 1.21 2.86
C HIS A 83 -13.07 2.34 3.14
N LEU A 84 -13.39 2.62 4.41
CA LEU A 84 -14.31 3.70 4.80
C LEU A 84 -13.64 5.07 5.01
N SER A 85 -12.31 5.15 5.13
CA SER A 85 -11.57 6.38 5.42
C SER A 85 -10.72 6.92 4.25
N CYS A 86 -10.70 6.28 3.08
CA CYS A 86 -9.81 6.69 1.97
C CYS A 86 -10.06 8.11 1.46
N LYS A 87 -11.28 8.62 1.63
CA LYS A 87 -11.67 9.98 1.24
C LYS A 87 -10.95 11.08 2.03
N THR A 88 -10.40 10.79 3.22
CA THR A 88 -9.67 11.77 4.05
C THR A 88 -8.18 11.85 3.71
N HIS A 89 -7.65 10.90 2.92
CA HIS A 89 -6.21 10.80 2.62
C HIS A 89 -5.86 11.17 1.17
N ARG A 90 -6.66 12.04 0.54
CA ARG A 90 -6.51 12.45 -0.87
C ARG A 90 -5.18 13.14 -1.24
N ASN A 91 -4.35 13.48 -0.25
CA ASN A 91 -3.07 14.14 -0.42
C ASN A 91 -1.87 13.18 -0.37
N SER A 92 -2.09 11.88 -0.18
CA SER A 92 -0.99 10.92 -0.16
C SER A 92 -0.43 10.73 -1.56
N ALA A 93 0.87 10.99 -1.72
CA ALA A 93 1.53 10.91 -3.01
C ALA A 93 2.06 9.51 -3.31
N VAL A 94 2.23 8.67 -2.28
CA VAL A 94 2.68 7.29 -2.41
C VAL A 94 1.69 6.38 -1.69
N ILE A 95 1.19 5.35 -2.36
CA ILE A 95 0.16 4.47 -1.81
C ILE A 95 0.63 3.02 -1.88
N LEU A 96 0.48 2.29 -0.78
CA LEU A 96 0.57 0.85 -0.70
C LEU A 96 -0.85 0.29 -0.53
N ALA A 97 -1.34 -0.45 -1.51
CA ALA A 97 -2.62 -1.14 -1.48
C ALA A 97 -2.38 -2.60 -1.09
N LEU A 98 -2.60 -2.94 0.19
CA LEU A 98 -2.53 -4.31 0.68
C LEU A 98 -3.91 -4.95 0.58
N TRP A 99 -3.97 -6.14 -0.03
CA TRP A 99 -5.15 -6.98 -0.14
C TRP A 99 -6.36 -6.25 -0.73
N ALA A 100 -6.09 -5.30 -1.62
CA ALA A 100 -7.12 -4.49 -2.26
C ALA A 100 -7.76 -5.29 -3.41
N CYS A 101 -9.08 -5.21 -3.51
CA CYS A 101 -9.82 -5.72 -4.67
C CYS A 101 -9.79 -4.72 -5.83
N GLU A 102 -10.25 -5.15 -7.00
CA GLU A 102 -10.26 -4.35 -8.23
C GLU A 102 -10.94 -2.98 -8.07
N ASP A 103 -12.11 -2.93 -7.43
CA ASP A 103 -12.85 -1.69 -7.19
C ASP A 103 -12.07 -0.70 -6.33
N THR A 104 -11.39 -1.21 -5.29
CA THR A 104 -10.54 -0.40 -4.42
C THR A 104 -9.34 0.14 -5.19
N ILE A 105 -8.69 -0.71 -5.99
CA ILE A 105 -7.54 -0.31 -6.80
C ILE A 105 -7.96 0.78 -7.79
N ALA A 106 -9.13 0.67 -8.41
CA ALA A 106 -9.67 1.70 -9.29
C ALA A 106 -9.94 3.02 -8.54
N GLU A 107 -10.45 2.97 -7.31
CA GLU A 107 -10.62 4.17 -6.46
C GLU A 107 -9.27 4.82 -6.14
N LEU A 108 -8.26 4.03 -5.75
CA LEU A 108 -6.91 4.52 -5.48
C LEU A 108 -6.26 5.10 -6.75
N GLU A 109 -6.49 4.47 -7.90
CA GLU A 109 -6.03 4.98 -9.20
C GLU A 109 -6.67 6.33 -9.56
N SER A 110 -7.89 6.60 -9.11
CA SER A 110 -8.55 7.88 -9.37
C SER A 110 -7.94 9.07 -8.62
N GLN A 111 -7.01 8.85 -7.67
CA GLN A 111 -6.44 9.90 -6.83
C GLN A 111 -5.41 10.76 -7.58
N PRO A 112 -5.70 12.04 -7.90
CA PRO A 112 -4.86 12.83 -8.81
C PRO A 112 -3.46 13.16 -8.27
N GLN A 113 -3.27 13.10 -6.95
CA GLN A 113 -1.99 13.42 -6.28
C GLN A 113 -1.07 12.21 -6.14
N CYS A 114 -1.57 11.00 -6.39
CA CYS A 114 -0.78 9.77 -6.28
C CYS A 114 0.26 9.70 -7.40
N LYS A 115 1.55 9.82 -7.02
CA LYS A 115 2.73 9.70 -7.88
C LYS A 115 3.21 8.27 -8.02
N ALA A 116 3.05 7.45 -6.99
CA ALA A 116 3.42 6.04 -7.03
C ALA A 116 2.44 5.16 -6.26
N MET A 117 2.13 3.99 -6.82
CA MET A 117 1.24 3.01 -6.22
C MET A 117 1.89 1.63 -6.23
N VAL A 118 1.95 1.00 -5.06
CA VAL A 118 2.40 -0.37 -4.84
C VAL A 118 1.18 -1.22 -4.52
N VAL A 119 0.99 -2.32 -5.22
CA VAL A 119 -0.14 -3.23 -5.00
C VAL A 119 0.38 -4.58 -4.55
N VAL A 120 -0.13 -5.07 -3.43
CA VAL A 120 0.07 -6.44 -2.92
C VAL A 120 -1.33 -7.08 -2.88
N PRO A 121 -1.70 -7.94 -3.83
CA PRO A 121 -3.02 -8.54 -3.87
C PRO A 121 -3.20 -9.60 -2.77
N TRP A 122 -4.44 -10.03 -2.53
CA TRP A 122 -4.70 -11.25 -1.75
C TRP A 122 -4.72 -12.48 -2.67
N LEU A 123 -5.36 -12.35 -3.83
CA LEU A 123 -5.37 -13.36 -4.89
C LEU A 123 -4.92 -12.76 -6.23
N PRO A 124 -4.26 -13.55 -7.11
CA PRO A 124 -3.86 -13.07 -8.44
C PRO A 124 -5.01 -12.51 -9.28
N ASP A 125 -6.22 -13.03 -9.10
CA ASP A 125 -7.41 -12.57 -9.84
C ASP A 125 -7.85 -11.16 -9.45
N ASP A 126 -7.54 -10.68 -8.23
CA ASP A 126 -7.93 -9.35 -7.74
C ASP A 126 -7.29 -8.21 -8.55
N ILE A 127 -6.19 -8.49 -9.25
CA ILE A 127 -5.38 -7.52 -9.99
C ILE A 127 -5.35 -7.77 -11.49
N LYS A 128 -6.07 -8.77 -12.00
CA LYS A 128 -5.93 -9.24 -13.39
C LYS A 128 -6.17 -8.12 -14.41
N ASN A 129 -7.28 -7.42 -14.26
CA ASN A 129 -7.65 -6.32 -15.15
C ASN A 129 -6.70 -5.13 -14.99
N TRP A 130 -6.40 -4.74 -13.75
CA TRP A 130 -5.47 -3.65 -13.46
C TRP A 130 -4.07 -3.89 -14.04
N LYS A 131 -3.51 -5.10 -13.87
CA LYS A 131 -2.20 -5.50 -14.41
C LYS A 131 -2.17 -5.35 -15.93
N SER A 132 -3.23 -5.76 -16.63
CA SER A 132 -3.31 -5.65 -18.09
C SER A 132 -3.44 -4.20 -18.59
N GLN A 133 -4.19 -3.36 -17.88
CA GLN A 133 -4.44 -1.97 -18.29
C GLN A 133 -3.27 -1.05 -17.97
N GLN A 134 -2.61 -1.28 -16.83
CA GLN A 134 -1.65 -0.33 -16.28
C GLN A 134 -0.19 -0.75 -16.44
N SER A 135 0.09 -2.01 -16.82
CA SER A 135 1.45 -2.53 -17.04
C SER A 135 2.44 -2.17 -15.91
N PRO A 136 2.14 -2.55 -14.65
CA PRO A 136 3.00 -2.24 -13.51
C PRO A 136 4.35 -2.93 -13.60
N ILE A 137 5.37 -2.35 -12.97
CA ILE A 137 6.65 -3.00 -12.72
C ILE A 137 6.42 -4.10 -11.67
N VAL A 138 6.74 -5.34 -12.00
CA VAL A 138 6.55 -6.49 -11.09
C VAL A 138 7.81 -6.67 -10.25
N PHE A 139 7.67 -6.67 -8.93
CA PHE A 139 8.72 -6.97 -7.96
C PHE A 139 8.42 -8.30 -7.26
N GLY A 140 9.44 -9.16 -7.11
CA GLY A 140 9.27 -10.48 -6.51
C GLY A 140 9.17 -11.61 -7.55
N ARG A 141 8.89 -12.83 -7.09
CA ARG A 141 8.69 -14.01 -7.96
C ARG A 141 7.19 -14.23 -8.16
N ASP A 142 6.78 -14.46 -9.41
CA ASP A 142 5.47 -15.09 -9.68
C ASP A 142 5.59 -16.55 -9.19
N ASN A 143 5.00 -16.88 -8.04
CA ASN A 143 4.86 -18.27 -7.57
C ASN A 143 3.65 -18.93 -8.23
#